data_AF-A0A8U0V049-F1
#
_entry.id   AF-A0A8U0V049-F1
#
_cell.length_a   1.000
_cell.length_b   1.000
_cell.length_c   1.000
_cell.angle_alpha   90.00
_cell.angle_beta   90.00
_cell.angle_gamma   90.00
#
_symmetry.space_group_name_H-M   'P 1'
#
loop_
_entity.id
_entity.type
_entity.pdbx_description
1 polymer ?
#
loop_
_entity_poly.entity_id
_entity_poly.type
_entity_poly.pdbx_seq_one_letter_code
_entity_poly.pdbx_strand_id
1 'polypeptide(L)'
;MSIAQCTSSHPIIRQIRQACAEPFEAFEECLRQNEAAVGNCAEHMRRFLQCAEQVQPPRSPSSVEVKPPQSPSTVEAKALPAS
;
A
#
# COMPACT_ATOMS: atom_id res chain seq x y z
N MET A 1 26.19 -5.66 -2.42
CA MET A 1 25.23 -4.59 -2.05
C MET A 1 23.94 -5.25 -1.60
N SER A 2 23.47 -4.94 -0.40
CA SER A 2 22.22 -5.48 0.15
C SER A 2 21.02 -4.67 -0.37
N ILE A 3 19.94 -5.36 -0.77
CA ILE A 3 18.67 -4.74 -1.17
C ILE A 3 18.19 -3.74 -0.10
N ALA A 4 18.47 -4.02 1.17
CA ALA A 4 18.14 -3.15 2.30
C ALA A 4 18.79 -1.76 2.25
N GLN A 5 20.01 -1.62 1.71
CA GLN A 5 20.67 -0.31 1.59
C GLN A 5 20.05 0.52 0.45
N CYS A 6 19.69 -0.13 -0.66
CA CYS A 6 19.06 0.54 -1.80
C CYS A 6 17.70 1.13 -1.43
N THR A 7 16.89 0.41 -0.65
CA THR A 7 15.59 0.90 -0.19
C THR A 7 15.73 1.97 0.90
N SER A 8 16.69 1.82 1.82
CA SER A 8 16.95 2.78 2.90
C SER A 8 17.35 4.17 2.40
N SER A 9 18.05 4.26 1.28
CA SER A 9 18.49 5.52 0.67
C SER A 9 17.42 6.19 -0.20
N HIS A 10 16.34 5.49 -0.54
CA HIS A 10 15.32 6.04 -1.43
C HIS A 10 14.57 7.19 -0.74
N PRO A 11 14.46 8.38 -1.36
CA PRO A 11 13.91 9.58 -0.71
C PRO A 11 12.50 9.36 -0.15
N ILE A 12 11.63 8.62 -0.87
CA ILE A 12 10.30 8.29 -0.37
C ILE A 12 10.32 7.41 0.89
N ILE A 13 11.23 6.45 0.98
CA ILE A 13 11.33 5.54 2.13
C ILE A 13 11.81 6.33 3.35
N ARG A 14 12.77 7.26 3.17
CA ARG A 14 13.18 8.17 4.25
C ARG A 14 12.01 9.02 4.75
N GLN A 15 11.19 9.53 3.83
CA GLN A 15 10.07 10.39 4.18
C GLN A 15 8.94 9.62 4.90
N ILE A 16 8.62 8.41 4.44
CA ILE A 16 7.66 7.53 5.14
C ILE A 16 8.15 7.24 6.56
N ARG A 17 9.42 6.87 6.73
CA ARG A 17 9.98 6.58 8.06
C ARG A 17 9.91 7.77 9.02
N GLN A 18 10.05 8.99 8.51
CA GLN A 18 9.97 10.21 9.34
C GLN A 18 8.53 10.63 9.62
N ALA A 19 7.68 10.65 8.58
CA ALA A 19 6.29 11.10 8.70
C ALA A 19 5.41 10.11 9.45
N CYS A 20 5.70 8.81 9.34
CA CYS A 20 4.93 7.73 9.93
C CYS A 20 5.68 7.04 11.08
N ALA A 21 6.58 7.76 11.76
CA ALA A 21 7.38 7.21 12.86
C ALA A 21 6.52 6.74 14.03
N GLU A 22 5.54 7.56 14.45
CA GLU A 22 4.68 7.26 15.60
C GLU A 22 3.93 5.91 15.50
N PRO A 23 3.17 5.59 14.43
CA PRO A 23 2.51 4.29 14.33
C PRO A 23 3.50 3.12 14.20
N PHE A 24 4.70 3.36 13.66
CA PHE A 24 5.75 2.35 13.59
C PHE A 24 6.34 2.03 14.97
N GLU A 25 6.66 3.05 15.75
CA GLU A 25 7.17 2.89 17.12
C GLU A 25 6.12 2.21 18.02
N ALA A 26 4.85 2.58 17.89
CA ALA A 26 3.76 1.91 18.61
C ALA A 26 3.62 0.43 18.24
N PHE A 27 3.82 0.08 16.96
CA PHE A 27 3.86 -1.31 16.51
C PHE A 27 5.02 -2.08 17.14
N GLU A 28 6.23 -1.51 17.15
CA GLU A 28 7.41 -2.12 17.78
C GLU A 28 7.24 -2.28 19.29
N GLU A 29 6.65 -1.30 19.97
CA GLU A 29 6.35 -1.35 21.40
C GLU A 29 5.33 -2.46 21.72
N CYS A 30 4.25 -2.55 20.93
CA CYS A 30 3.26 -3.62 21.06
C CYS A 30 3.89 -5.00 20.85
N LEU A 31 4.74 -5.14 19.81
CA LEU A 31 5.45 -6.39 19.53
C LEU A 31 6.37 -6.80 20.66
N ARG A 32 7.08 -5.86 21.28
CA ARG A 32 7.98 -6.14 22.41
C ARG A 32 7.24 -6.74 23.59
N GLN A 33 5.97 -6.39 23.76
CA GLN A 33 5.10 -6.89 24.84
C GLN A 33 4.30 -8.14 24.41
N ASN A 34 4.10 -8.37 23.11
CA ASN A 34 3.19 -9.38 22.55
C ASN A 34 3.87 -10.22 21.46
N GLU A 35 5.12 -10.64 21.65
CA GLU A 35 5.89 -11.38 20.62
C GLU A 35 5.17 -12.65 20.15
N ALA A 36 4.49 -13.35 21.07
CA ALA A 36 3.74 -14.57 20.79
C ALA A 36 2.36 -14.31 20.14
N ALA A 37 1.91 -13.06 20.12
CA ALA A 37 0.58 -12.65 19.67
C ALA A 37 0.65 -11.41 18.77
N VAL A 38 1.47 -11.47 17.72
CA VAL A 38 1.66 -10.41 16.72
C VAL A 38 0.34 -9.88 16.14
N GLY A 39 -0.69 -10.73 16.06
CA GLY A 39 -2.04 -10.36 15.60
C GLY A 39 -2.68 -9.24 16.42
N ASN A 40 -2.34 -9.10 17.71
CA ASN A 40 -2.84 -8.02 18.56
C ASN A 40 -2.30 -6.64 18.14
N CYS A 41 -1.17 -6.60 17.45
CA CYS A 41 -0.52 -5.38 16.99
C CYS A 41 -0.94 -4.96 15.57
N ALA A 42 -1.86 -5.69 14.93
CA ALA A 42 -2.28 -5.44 13.54
C ALA A 42 -2.88 -4.04 13.32
N GLU A 43 -3.44 -3.43 14.37
CA GLU A 43 -4.00 -2.08 14.32
C GLU A 43 -2.92 -1.02 14.07
N HIS A 44 -1.80 -1.09 14.79
CA HIS A 44 -0.65 -0.19 14.58
C HIS A 44 -0.06 -0.35 13.18
N MET A 45 0.02 -1.58 12.67
CA MET A 45 0.46 -1.85 11.31
C MET A 45 -0.50 -1.25 10.26
N ARG A 46 -1.82 -1.35 10.47
CA ARG A 46 -2.81 -0.71 9.57
C ARG A 46 -2.65 0.81 9.56
N ARG A 47 -2.46 1.45 10.72
CA ARG A 47 -2.23 2.91 10.80
C ARG A 47 -0.95 3.32 10.08
N PHE A 48 0.12 2.54 10.24
CA PHE A 48 1.37 2.78 9.53
C PHE A 48 1.17 2.73 8.01
N LEU A 49 0.47 1.72 7.51
CA LEU A 49 0.16 1.59 6.08
C LEU A 49 -0.68 2.77 5.56
N GLN A 50 -1.73 3.16 6.29
CA GLN A 50 -2.56 4.31 5.92
C GLN A 50 -1.78 5.63 5.91
N CYS A 51 -0.81 5.79 6.82
CA CYS A 51 0.08 6.93 6.79
C CYS A 51 1.00 6.88 5.56
N ALA A 52 1.61 5.73 5.27
CA ALA A 52 2.51 5.55 4.13
C ALA A 52 1.82 5.81 2.78
N GLU A 53 0.55 5.44 2.63
CA GLU A 53 -0.25 5.75 1.43
C GLU A 53 -0.47 7.26 1.20
N GLN A 54 -0.48 8.05 2.27
CA GLN A 54 -0.67 9.50 2.21
C GLN A 54 0.62 10.27 1.96
N VAL A 55 1.79 9.67 2.22
CA VAL A 55 3.07 10.29 1.95
C VAL A 55 3.31 10.32 0.43
N GLN A 56 3.09 11.47 -0.18
CA GLN A 56 3.33 11.64 -1.62
C GLN A 56 4.83 11.52 -1.94
N PRO A 57 5.21 10.77 -3.00
CA PRO A 57 6.56 10.83 -3.52
C PRO A 57 6.88 12.24 -4.04
N PRO A 58 8.16 12.67 -4.00
CA PRO A 58 8.56 13.89 -4.68
C PRO A 58 8.08 13.78 -6.12
N ARG A 59 7.27 14.77 -6.54
CA ARG A 59 6.55 14.77 -7.82
C ARG A 59 7.54 14.54 -8.96
N SER A 60 7.59 13.30 -9.43
CA SER A 60 8.17 12.97 -10.72
C SER A 60 7.06 13.27 -11.74
N PRO A 61 7.29 14.08 -12.79
CA PRO A 61 6.27 14.36 -13.80
C PRO A 61 6.09 13.13 -14.72
N SER A 62 5.51 12.06 -14.20
CA SER A 62 4.90 10.96 -14.95
C SER A 62 4.31 9.94 -13.99
N SER A 63 3.05 10.15 -13.63
CA SER A 63 2.12 9.03 -13.57
C SER A 63 0.79 9.60 -14.02
N VAL A 64 0.62 9.65 -15.34
CA VAL A 64 -0.69 9.65 -15.95
C VAL A 64 -1.41 8.44 -15.36
N GLU A 65 -2.53 8.71 -14.73
CA GLU A 65 -3.55 7.74 -14.34
C GLU A 65 -3.65 6.60 -15.37
N VAL A 66 -3.15 5.40 -15.02
CA VAL A 66 -3.49 4.19 -15.75
C VAL A 66 -4.92 3.84 -15.35
N LYS A 67 -5.87 4.55 -15.97
CA LYS A 67 -7.27 4.18 -16.02
C LYS A 67 -7.34 2.74 -16.54
N PRO A 68 -7.95 1.79 -15.81
CA PRO A 68 -8.17 0.46 -16.37
C PRO A 68 -8.99 0.62 -17.65
N PRO A 69 -8.72 -0.15 -18.71
CA PRO A 69 -9.51 -0.04 -19.93
C PRO A 69 -10.97 -0.34 -19.59
N GLN A 70 -11.81 0.70 -19.67
CA GLN A 70 -13.23 0.51 -19.90
C GLN A 70 -13.35 -0.35 -21.16
N SER A 71 -13.79 -1.59 -21.02
CA SER A 71 -14.33 -2.36 -22.13
C SER A 71 -15.85 -2.42 -21.99
N PRO A 72 -16.58 -2.18 -23.09
CA PRO A 72 -17.97 -1.77 -23.09
C PRO A 72 -18.94 -2.93 -22.85
N SER A 73 -20.14 -2.55 -22.40
CA SER A 73 -21.36 -3.37 -22.42
C SER A 73 -21.60 -4.05 -23.78
N THR A 74 -22.39 -5.13 -23.70
CA THR A 74 -23.25 -5.75 -24.73
C THR A 74 -22.61 -6.65 -25.79
N VAL A 75 -22.68 -7.96 -25.56
CA VAL A 75 -23.08 -8.92 -26.61
C VAL A 75 -24.45 -9.46 -26.22
N GLU A 76 -25.47 -8.84 -26.80
CA GLU A 76 -26.81 -9.41 -26.91
C GLU A 76 -26.71 -10.61 -27.87
N ALA A 77 -26.66 -11.82 -27.33
CA ALA A 77 -26.84 -13.04 -28.12
C ALA A 77 -28.33 -13.36 -28.19
N LYS A 78 -28.97 -12.80 -29.22
CA LYS A 78 -30.31 -13.12 -29.72
C LYS A 78 -30.54 -14.64 -29.74
N ALA A 79 -31.44 -15.14 -28.88
CA ALA A 79 -31.96 -16.49 -28.97
C ALA A 79 -32.88 -16.61 -30.21
N LEU A 80 -32.60 -17.58 -31.09
CA LEU A 80 -33.52 -18.02 -32.15
C LEU A 80 -34.27 -19.27 -31.64
N PRO A 81 -35.57 -19.44 -31.98
CA PRO A 81 -36.36 -20.56 -31.46
C PRO A 81 -36.05 -21.84 -32.24
N ALA A 82 -35.97 -22.96 -31.53
CA ALA A 82 -36.03 -24.29 -32.13
C ALA A 82 -37.46 -24.82 -32.01
N SER A 83 -38.09 -25.02 -33.17
CA SER A 83 -39.18 -25.93 -33.55
C SER A 83 -40.27 -26.26 -32.53
#